data_AF-A0A2W1EM18-F1
#
_entry.id   AF-A0A2W1EM18-F1
#
_cell.length_a   1.000
_cell.length_b   1.000
_cell.length_c   1.000
_cell.angle_alpha   90.00
_cell.angle_beta   90.00
_cell.angle_gamma   90.00
#
_symmetry.space_group_name_H-M   'P 1'
#
loop_
_entity.id
_entity.type
_entity.pdbx_description
1 polymer ?
#
loop_
_entity_poly.entity_id
_entity_poly.type
_entity_poly.pdbx_seq_one_letter_code
_entity_poly.pdbx_strand_id
1 'polypeptide(L)'
;MAEIGVENPHVLHLIFAFTALHLAHCRPNRKEEYIAISDRHYERALVLVTPEIAKLSPGNCDAVLVAVQMICFISWGRGPQPGEYLAFGRDKRSDWLMMFREIRMTLASIGCPQFVKTHAPATRARGRPLPTQEVLEGYEKHLEELREHVDFVSKDTSSHGDNILAVDILREMYDNRY
;
A
#
# COMPACT_ATOMS: atom_id res chain seq x y z
N MET A 1 1.48 -17.91 -7.05
CA MET A 1 1.65 -17.42 -5.65
C MET A 1 1.96 -18.54 -4.66
N ALA A 2 1.15 -19.61 -4.55
CA ALA A 2 1.42 -20.68 -3.58
C ALA A 2 2.78 -21.36 -3.79
N GLU A 3 3.14 -21.71 -5.03
CA GLU A 3 4.45 -22.29 -5.37
C GLU A 3 5.62 -21.36 -5.01
N ILE A 4 5.52 -20.09 -5.36
CA ILE A 4 6.51 -19.06 -4.98
C ILE A 4 6.63 -18.95 -3.45
N GLY A 5 5.50 -19.00 -2.74
CA GLY A 5 5.47 -18.95 -1.27
C GLY A 5 6.18 -20.13 -0.61
N VAL A 6 6.04 -21.35 -1.16
CA VAL A 6 6.73 -22.53 -0.63
C VAL A 6 8.26 -22.39 -0.74
N GLU A 7 8.74 -21.82 -1.85
CA GLU A 7 10.18 -21.59 -2.08
C GLU A 7 10.71 -20.34 -1.34
N ASN A 8 9.83 -19.40 -0.99
CA ASN A 8 10.19 -18.09 -0.44
C ASN A 8 9.44 -17.81 0.88
N PRO A 9 10.07 -18.04 2.05
CA PRO A 9 9.42 -17.89 3.35
C PRO A 9 8.78 -16.51 3.59
N HIS A 10 9.39 -15.43 3.07
CA HIS A 10 8.84 -14.08 3.18
C HIS A 10 7.50 -13.94 2.46
N VAL A 11 7.35 -14.53 1.26
CA VAL A 11 6.09 -14.54 0.50
C VAL A 11 5.03 -15.34 1.25
N LEU A 12 5.38 -16.49 1.82
CA LEU A 12 4.44 -17.30 2.59
C LEU A 12 3.91 -16.56 3.82
N HIS A 13 4.79 -15.89 4.56
CA HIS A 13 4.38 -15.06 5.69
C HIS A 13 3.42 -13.93 5.25
N LEU A 14 3.64 -13.30 4.10
CA LEU A 14 2.73 -12.27 3.57
C LEU A 14 1.37 -12.84 3.16
N ILE A 15 1.33 -14.05 2.57
CA ILE A 15 0.07 -14.74 2.27
C ILE A 15 -0.72 -15.01 3.54
N PHE A 16 -0.05 -15.47 4.61
CA PHE A 16 -0.71 -15.69 5.90
C PHE A 16 -1.19 -14.40 6.55
N ALA A 17 -0.39 -13.34 6.51
CA ALA A 17 -0.79 -12.03 7.02
C ALA A 17 -2.05 -11.51 6.31
N PHE A 18 -2.04 -11.51 4.97
CA PHE A 18 -3.20 -11.08 4.18
C PHE A 18 -4.44 -11.94 4.42
N THR A 19 -4.27 -13.26 4.52
CA THR A 19 -5.38 -14.18 4.80
C THR A 19 -5.97 -13.95 6.19
N ALA A 20 -5.12 -13.73 7.21
CA ALA A 20 -5.57 -13.42 8.56
C ALA A 20 -6.33 -12.09 8.59
N LEU A 21 -5.85 -11.07 7.88
CA LEU A 21 -6.53 -9.78 7.76
C LEU A 21 -7.92 -9.91 7.11
N HIS A 22 -8.02 -10.72 6.04
CA HIS A 22 -9.30 -11.03 5.41
C HIS A 22 -10.23 -11.79 6.38
N LEU A 23 -9.71 -12.75 7.15
CA LEU A 23 -10.49 -13.46 8.18
C LEU A 23 -10.97 -12.53 9.29
N ALA A 24 -10.19 -11.52 9.67
CA ALA A 24 -10.61 -10.50 10.64
C ALA A 24 -11.85 -9.73 10.16
N HIS A 25 -11.96 -9.49 8.84
CA HIS A 25 -13.14 -8.90 8.22
C HIS A 25 -14.32 -9.87 8.18
N CYS A 26 -14.10 -11.12 7.75
CA CYS A 26 -15.17 -12.12 7.64
C CYS A 26 -15.69 -12.62 9.00
N ARG A 27 -14.90 -12.49 10.08
CA ARG A 27 -15.23 -13.02 11.42
C ARG A 27 -15.07 -11.93 12.49
N PRO A 28 -16.02 -10.99 12.60
CA PRO A 28 -15.92 -9.86 13.53
C PRO A 28 -15.70 -10.28 14.99
N ASN A 29 -16.31 -11.40 15.42
CA ASN A 29 -16.19 -11.93 16.78
C ASN A 29 -14.77 -12.36 17.18
N ARG A 30 -13.86 -12.53 16.21
CA ARG A 30 -12.46 -12.89 16.42
C ARG A 30 -11.51 -11.91 15.72
N LYS A 31 -12.00 -10.69 15.44
CA LYS A 31 -11.27 -9.69 14.68
C LYS A 31 -9.89 -9.42 15.28
N GLU A 32 -9.83 -9.18 16.59
CA GLU A 32 -8.58 -8.87 17.30
C GLU A 32 -7.57 -10.02 17.24
N GLU A 33 -8.03 -11.27 17.40
CA GLU A 33 -7.20 -12.47 17.28
C GLU A 33 -6.55 -12.55 15.88
N TYR A 34 -7.36 -12.37 14.82
CA TYR A 34 -6.86 -12.43 13.46
C TYR A 34 -5.98 -11.24 13.07
N ILE A 35 -6.23 -10.05 13.62
CA ILE A 35 -5.33 -8.89 13.46
C ILE A 35 -3.97 -9.21 14.07
N ALA A 36 -3.92 -9.73 15.30
CA ALA A 36 -2.66 -10.10 15.95
C ALA A 36 -1.88 -11.18 15.17
N ILE A 37 -2.59 -12.16 14.58
CA ILE A 37 -1.98 -13.15 13.68
C ILE A 37 -1.43 -12.46 12.43
N SER A 38 -2.21 -11.56 11.82
CA SER A 38 -1.77 -10.78 10.65
C SER A 38 -0.49 -10.02 10.94
N ASP A 39 -0.43 -9.30 12.05
CA ASP A 39 0.71 -8.47 12.44
C ASP A 39 1.97 -9.30 12.68
N ARG A 40 1.85 -10.41 13.42
CA ARG A 40 2.96 -11.34 13.64
C ARG A 40 3.56 -11.86 12.33
N HIS A 41 2.72 -12.27 11.39
CA HIS A 41 3.19 -12.77 10.10
C HIS A 41 3.78 -11.65 9.24
N TYR A 42 3.19 -10.46 9.27
CA TYR A 42 3.66 -9.30 8.54
C TYR A 42 5.04 -8.84 9.02
N GLU A 43 5.24 -8.67 10.33
CA GLU A 43 6.55 -8.31 10.91
C GLU A 43 7.62 -9.33 10.54
N ARG A 44 7.31 -10.62 10.63
CA ARG A 44 8.24 -11.69 10.24
C ARG A 44 8.58 -11.63 8.75
N ALA A 45 7.61 -11.33 7.89
CA ALA A 45 7.86 -11.15 6.47
C ALA A 45 8.79 -9.97 6.20
N LEU A 46 8.60 -8.83 6.87
CA LEU A 46 9.43 -7.64 6.70
C LEU A 46 10.90 -7.95 7.00
N VAL A 47 11.18 -8.59 8.13
CA VAL A 47 12.54 -9.01 8.49
C VAL A 47 13.20 -9.88 7.41
N LEU A 48 12.42 -10.75 6.77
CA LEU A 48 12.92 -11.69 5.76
C LEU A 48 13.05 -11.06 4.36
N VAL A 49 12.18 -10.12 3.98
CA VAL A 49 12.18 -9.52 2.64
C VAL A 49 13.17 -8.37 2.51
N THR A 50 13.44 -7.61 3.57
CA THR A 50 14.40 -6.50 3.54
C THR A 50 15.78 -6.88 2.97
N PRO A 51 16.44 -7.98 3.40
CA PRO A 51 17.72 -8.37 2.81
C PRO A 51 17.60 -8.84 1.34
N GLU A 52 16.47 -9.42 0.94
CA GLU A 52 16.20 -9.83 -0.46
C GLU A 52 16.05 -8.62 -1.38
N ILE A 53 15.40 -7.55 -0.91
CA ILE A 53 15.30 -6.27 -1.62
C ILE A 53 16.69 -5.63 -1.79
N ALA A 54 17.51 -5.67 -0.73
CA ALA A 54 18.88 -5.11 -0.78
C ALA A 54 19.81 -5.87 -1.74
N LYS A 55 19.52 -7.15 -2.01
CA LYS A 55 20.29 -8.03 -2.89
C LYS A 55 19.45 -8.53 -4.06
N LEU A 56 18.80 -7.59 -4.74
CA LEU A 56 17.92 -7.91 -5.84
C LEU A 56 18.71 -8.53 -7.01
N SER A 57 18.22 -9.65 -7.52
CA SER A 57 18.84 -10.45 -8.57
C SER A 57 17.78 -11.09 -9.48
N PRO A 58 18.14 -11.58 -10.67
CA PRO A 58 17.19 -12.29 -11.53
C PRO A 58 16.59 -13.56 -10.90
N GLY A 59 17.23 -14.13 -9.87
CA GLY A 59 16.76 -15.35 -9.20
C GLY A 59 15.71 -15.10 -8.11
N ASN A 60 15.66 -13.90 -7.53
CA ASN A 60 14.71 -13.55 -6.45
C ASN A 60 13.77 -12.40 -6.81
N CYS A 61 13.94 -11.75 -7.97
CA CYS A 61 13.14 -10.60 -8.38
C CYS A 61 11.64 -10.87 -8.42
N ASP A 62 11.22 -12.05 -8.90
CA ASP A 62 9.81 -12.45 -8.96
C ASP A 62 9.21 -12.60 -7.54
N ALA A 63 9.96 -13.18 -6.61
CA ALA A 63 9.51 -13.36 -5.23
C ALA A 63 9.43 -12.02 -4.49
N VAL A 64 10.44 -11.16 -4.66
CA VAL A 64 10.45 -9.80 -4.10
C VAL A 64 9.30 -8.98 -4.67
N LEU A 65 9.02 -9.07 -5.97
CA LEU A 65 7.90 -8.36 -6.59
C LEU A 65 6.56 -8.79 -5.97
N VAL A 66 6.32 -10.09 -5.83
CA VAL A 66 5.11 -10.61 -5.17
C VAL A 66 5.04 -10.14 -3.72
N ALA A 67 6.18 -10.14 -3.00
CA ALA A 67 6.23 -9.69 -1.62
C ALA A 67 5.79 -8.23 -1.48
N VAL A 68 6.31 -7.35 -2.33
CA VAL A 68 5.94 -5.94 -2.33
C VAL A 68 4.44 -5.75 -2.62
N GLN A 69 3.91 -6.45 -3.62
CA GLN A 69 2.48 -6.37 -3.95
C GLN A 69 1.61 -6.78 -2.76
N MET A 70 1.99 -7.86 -2.07
CA MET A 70 1.27 -8.33 -0.89
C MET A 70 1.38 -7.33 0.28
N ILE A 71 2.56 -6.73 0.50
CA ILE A 71 2.72 -5.65 1.48
C ILE A 71 1.73 -4.51 1.19
N CYS A 72 1.61 -4.08 -0.07
CA CYS A 72 0.66 -3.05 -0.46
C CYS A 72 -0.80 -3.45 -0.17
N PHE A 73 -1.19 -4.68 -0.51
CA PHE A 73 -2.55 -5.17 -0.24
C PHE A 73 -2.86 -5.28 1.25
N ILE A 74 -1.88 -5.66 2.07
CA ILE A 74 -2.03 -5.72 3.52
C ILE A 74 -2.19 -4.31 4.08
N SER A 75 -1.38 -3.34 3.65
CA SER A 75 -1.54 -1.93 4.04
C SER A 75 -2.95 -1.41 3.69
N TRP A 76 -3.44 -1.69 2.48
CA TRP A 76 -4.80 -1.32 2.10
C TRP A 76 -5.88 -2.02 2.94
N GLY A 77 -5.70 -3.30 3.23
CA GLY A 77 -6.64 -4.06 4.06
C GLY A 77 -6.68 -3.59 5.51
N ARG A 78 -5.58 -3.03 6.03
CA ARG A 78 -5.54 -2.40 7.36
C ARG A 78 -6.28 -1.06 7.37
N GLY A 79 -6.38 -0.40 6.22
CA GLY A 79 -6.95 0.93 6.11
C GLY A 79 -6.08 2.00 6.79
N PRO A 80 -6.57 3.24 6.92
CA PRO A 80 -5.85 4.32 7.56
C PRO A 80 -5.47 3.98 9.00
N GLN A 81 -4.20 4.14 9.34
CA GLN A 81 -3.68 3.97 10.70
C GLN A 81 -3.33 5.35 11.28
N PRO A 82 -3.41 5.53 12.61
CA PRO A 82 -2.96 6.78 13.24
C PRO A 82 -1.52 7.12 12.83
N GLY A 83 -1.34 8.26 12.17
CA GLY A 83 -0.04 8.72 11.67
C GLY A 83 0.35 8.25 10.27
N GLU A 84 -0.29 7.21 9.72
CA GLU A 84 -0.08 6.68 8.37
C GLU A 84 -1.41 6.42 7.65
N TYR A 85 -1.80 7.35 6.77
CA TYR A 85 -3.10 7.35 6.10
C TYR A 85 -3.03 6.87 4.65
N LEU A 86 -2.09 5.96 4.35
CA LEU A 86 -1.80 5.41 3.02
C LEU A 86 -1.35 6.43 1.97
N ALA A 87 -2.11 7.49 1.68
CA ALA A 87 -1.74 8.51 0.70
C ALA A 87 -0.89 9.64 1.31
N PHE A 88 -1.01 9.86 2.62
CA PHE A 88 -0.26 10.87 3.36
C PHE A 88 0.01 10.37 4.78
N GLY A 89 1.06 10.90 5.41
CA GLY A 89 1.43 10.59 6.79
C GLY A 89 1.54 11.88 7.60
N ARG A 90 1.76 11.74 8.91
CA ARG A 90 1.94 12.90 9.83
C ARG A 90 3.05 13.85 9.36
N ASP A 91 4.09 13.29 8.72
CA ASP A 91 5.24 14.03 8.20
C ASP A 91 5.08 14.43 6.72
N LYS A 92 3.83 14.59 6.23
CA LYS A 92 3.44 14.93 4.85
C LYS A 92 3.79 13.91 3.77
N ARG A 93 4.69 12.98 4.05
CA ARG A 93 5.08 11.89 3.15
C ARG A 93 4.36 10.63 3.59
N SER A 94 3.82 9.90 2.62
CA SER A 94 3.37 8.55 2.86
C SER A 94 4.54 7.60 2.65
N ASP A 95 4.95 6.91 3.71
CA ASP A 95 5.95 5.85 3.66
C ASP A 95 5.52 4.73 2.70
N TRP A 96 4.21 4.49 2.60
CA TRP A 96 3.63 3.58 1.62
C TRP A 96 3.82 4.06 0.17
N LEU A 97 3.53 5.33 -0.13
CA LEU A 97 3.70 5.89 -1.49
C LEU A 97 5.18 5.94 -1.87
N MET A 98 6.05 6.28 -0.93
CA MET A 98 7.50 6.26 -1.15
C MET A 98 7.97 4.85 -1.46
N MET A 99 7.64 3.87 -0.61
CA MET A 99 8.02 2.47 -0.82
C MET A 99 7.53 1.97 -2.19
N PHE A 100 6.27 2.22 -2.55
CA PHE A 100 5.72 1.78 -3.84
C PHE A 100 6.40 2.45 -5.04
N ARG A 101 6.70 3.75 -4.94
CA ARG A 101 7.39 4.51 -5.99
C ARG A 101 8.84 4.04 -6.16
N GLU A 102 9.56 3.86 -5.08
CA GLU A 102 10.92 3.34 -5.08
C GLU A 102 10.97 1.96 -5.74
N ILE A 103 10.06 1.06 -5.37
CA ILE A 103 10.02 -0.28 -5.96
C ILE A 103 9.67 -0.22 -7.44
N ARG A 104 8.72 0.63 -7.86
CA ARG A 104 8.44 0.84 -9.29
C ARG A 104 9.68 1.33 -10.04
N MET A 105 10.45 2.25 -9.46
CA MET A 105 11.69 2.76 -10.05
C MET A 105 12.76 1.67 -10.15
N THR A 106 12.96 0.89 -9.09
CA THR A 106 13.90 -0.24 -9.08
C THR A 106 13.52 -1.28 -10.13
N LEU A 107 12.23 -1.65 -10.23
CA LEU A 107 11.73 -2.59 -11.23
C LEU A 107 11.90 -2.05 -12.66
N ALA A 108 11.66 -0.75 -12.88
CA ALA A 108 11.87 -0.11 -14.18
C ALA A 108 13.35 -0.11 -14.59
N SER A 109 14.27 0.04 -13.61
CA SER A 109 15.72 0.06 -13.85
C SER A 109 16.33 -1.31 -14.19
N ILE A 110 15.73 -2.40 -13.68
CA ILE A 110 16.22 -3.78 -13.88
C ILE A 110 15.86 -4.33 -15.27
N GLY A 111 14.93 -3.66 -15.96
CA GLY A 111 14.47 -4.02 -17.29
C GLY A 111 13.45 -5.16 -17.27
N CYS A 112 12.40 -4.99 -18.06
CA CYS A 112 11.31 -5.96 -18.25
C CYS A 112 11.76 -7.41 -18.61
N PRO A 113 12.88 -7.69 -19.29
CA PRO A 113 13.21 -9.07 -19.71
C PRO A 113 13.72 -10.00 -18.60
N GLN A 114 13.93 -9.52 -17.36
CA GLN A 114 14.42 -10.37 -16.26
C GLN A 114 13.32 -10.99 -15.39
N PHE A 115 12.06 -10.61 -15.57
CA PHE A 115 10.92 -11.21 -14.85
C PHE A 115 10.44 -12.45 -15.60
N VAL A 116 10.77 -13.63 -15.08
CA VAL A 116 10.53 -14.91 -15.76
C VAL A 116 9.12 -15.45 -15.47
N LYS A 117 8.53 -15.08 -14.32
CA LYS A 117 7.20 -15.53 -13.89
C LYS A 117 6.29 -14.36 -13.52
N THR A 118 6.21 -13.35 -14.37
CA THR A 118 5.21 -12.28 -14.21
C THR A 118 3.81 -12.89 -14.32
N HIS A 119 3.18 -13.20 -13.18
CA HIS A 119 1.75 -13.54 -13.07
C HIS A 119 0.84 -12.31 -13.29
N ALA A 120 1.36 -11.23 -13.87
CA ALA A 120 0.50 -10.22 -14.46
C ALA A 120 -0.42 -10.98 -15.43
N PRO A 121 -1.73 -10.70 -15.42
CA PRO A 121 -2.60 -11.26 -16.44
C PRO A 121 -1.91 -11.00 -17.78
N ALA A 122 -1.89 -12.00 -18.66
CA ALA A 122 -1.40 -11.87 -20.02
C ALA A 122 -2.31 -10.96 -20.84
N THR A 123 -2.72 -9.82 -20.29
CA THR A 123 -3.00 -8.62 -21.06
C THR A 123 -1.67 -8.30 -21.73
N ARG A 124 -1.48 -8.80 -22.96
CA ARG A 124 -0.68 -8.07 -23.94
C ARG A 124 -1.13 -6.63 -23.76
N ALA A 125 -0.25 -5.78 -23.22
CA ALA A 125 -0.50 -4.37 -23.16
C ALA A 125 -0.58 -3.91 -24.62
N ARG A 126 -1.76 -4.05 -25.23
CA ARG A 126 -2.25 -3.05 -26.16
C ARG A 126 -2.45 -1.83 -25.30
N GLY A 127 -1.34 -1.21 -24.91
CA GLY A 127 -1.32 0.03 -24.17
C GLY A 127 -1.90 1.07 -25.09
N ARG A 128 -3.23 1.18 -25.13
CA ARG A 128 -3.80 2.51 -25.07
C ARG A 128 -3.17 3.09 -23.81
N PRO A 129 -2.34 4.15 -23.91
CA PRO A 129 -2.03 4.93 -22.72
C PRO A 129 -3.35 5.11 -21.97
N LEU A 130 -3.34 4.94 -20.64
CA LEU A 130 -4.46 5.46 -19.86
C LEU A 130 -4.71 6.85 -20.44
N PRO A 131 -5.91 7.14 -20.98
CA PRO A 131 -6.18 8.46 -21.52
C PRO A 131 -5.72 9.43 -20.44
N THR A 132 -4.90 10.43 -20.80
CA THR A 132 -4.51 11.50 -19.88
C THR A 132 -5.78 11.86 -19.16
N GLN A 133 -5.89 11.43 -17.90
CA GLN A 133 -7.14 11.49 -17.20
C GLN A 133 -7.42 12.97 -17.17
N GLU A 134 -8.46 13.40 -17.89
CA GLU A 134 -8.89 14.80 -17.90
C GLU A 134 -8.90 15.21 -16.43
N VAL A 135 -8.21 16.31 -16.13
CA VAL A 135 -8.13 16.88 -14.78
C VAL A 135 -9.53 16.72 -14.20
N LEU A 136 -9.67 15.92 -13.13
CA LEU A 136 -10.97 15.56 -12.57
C LEU A 136 -11.59 16.85 -12.01
N GLU A 137 -12.22 17.67 -12.86
CA GLU A 137 -12.72 18.97 -12.45
C GLU A 137 -13.72 18.79 -11.30
N GLY A 138 -13.55 19.56 -10.23
CA GLY A 138 -14.45 19.54 -9.07
C GLY A 138 -14.02 18.71 -7.86
N TYR A 139 -12.84 18.07 -7.84
CA TYR A 139 -12.32 17.46 -6.60
C TYR A 139 -12.12 18.50 -5.50
N GLU A 140 -11.78 19.75 -5.85
CA GLU A 140 -11.56 20.87 -4.92
C GLU A 140 -12.78 21.08 -4.01
N LYS A 141 -13.99 21.09 -4.58
CA LYS A 141 -15.24 21.25 -3.81
C LYS A 141 -15.45 20.13 -2.82
N HIS A 142 -15.18 18.88 -3.23
CA HIS A 142 -15.34 17.72 -2.37
C HIS A 142 -14.31 17.70 -1.23
N LEU A 143 -13.08 18.16 -1.50
CA LEU A 143 -12.05 18.28 -0.47
C LEU A 143 -12.36 19.41 0.51
N GLU A 144 -12.96 20.51 0.06
CA GLU A 144 -13.38 21.60 0.94
C GLU A 144 -14.58 21.17 1.81
N GLU A 145 -15.58 20.50 1.24
CA GLU A 145 -16.71 19.92 1.99
C GLU A 145 -16.21 18.91 3.06
N LEU A 146 -15.22 18.08 2.70
CA LEU A 146 -14.59 17.14 3.64
C LEU A 146 -13.88 17.88 4.77
N ARG A 147 -13.16 18.97 4.46
CA ARG A 147 -12.46 19.80 5.44
C ARG A 147 -13.42 20.43 6.45
N GLU A 148 -14.51 21.02 5.97
CA GLU A 148 -15.56 21.60 6.82
C GLU A 148 -16.21 20.54 7.72
N HIS A 149 -16.48 19.35 7.17
CA HIS A 149 -17.03 18.24 7.92
C HIS A 149 -16.09 17.76 9.03
N VAL A 150 -14.80 17.60 8.72
CA VAL A 150 -13.78 17.18 9.69
C VAL A 150 -13.58 18.25 10.77
N ASP A 151 -13.60 19.54 10.42
CA ASP A 151 -13.56 20.65 11.39
C ASP A 151 -14.73 20.59 12.36
N PHE A 152 -15.94 20.44 11.83
CA PHE A 152 -17.15 20.36 12.64
C PHE A 152 -17.13 19.16 13.59
N VAL A 153 -16.78 17.97 13.10
CA VAL A 153 -16.82 16.72 13.90
C VAL A 153 -15.71 16.67 14.93
N SER A 154 -14.52 17.19 14.61
CA SER A 154 -13.35 17.06 15.48
C SER A 154 -13.16 18.23 16.45
N LYS A 155 -13.98 19.28 16.38
CA LYS A 155 -13.82 20.56 17.10
C LYS A 155 -13.50 20.44 18.60
N ASP A 156 -14.14 19.48 19.27
CA ASP A 156 -13.99 19.27 20.72
C ASP A 156 -13.05 18.09 21.06
N THR A 157 -12.38 17.52 20.07
CA THR A 157 -11.48 16.36 20.23
C THR A 157 -10.03 16.82 20.36
N SER A 158 -9.24 16.15 21.21
CA SER A 158 -7.80 16.39 21.35
C SER A 158 -6.99 16.24 20.05
N SER A 159 -7.56 15.57 19.05
CA SER A 159 -6.95 15.31 17.73
C SER A 159 -7.45 16.25 16.62
N HIS A 160 -8.21 17.31 16.95
CA HIS A 160 -8.73 18.30 15.99
C HIS A 160 -7.64 18.79 15.02
N GLY A 161 -6.51 19.27 15.55
CA GLY A 161 -5.42 19.81 14.75
C GLY A 161 -4.77 18.78 13.83
N ASP A 162 -4.58 17.54 14.30
CA ASP A 162 -4.02 16.46 13.49
C ASP A 162 -4.99 16.05 12.35
N ASN A 163 -6.30 16.09 12.60
CA ASN A 163 -7.33 15.76 11.62
C ASN A 163 -7.45 16.83 10.52
N ILE A 164 -7.40 18.12 10.88
CA ILE A 164 -7.37 19.21 9.89
C ILE A 164 -6.10 19.15 9.05
N LEU A 165 -4.95 18.95 9.69
CA LEU A 165 -3.67 18.83 9.00
C LEU A 165 -3.67 17.68 7.99
N ALA A 166 -4.27 16.54 8.33
CA ALA A 166 -4.44 15.41 7.43
C ALA A 166 -5.20 15.76 6.14
N VAL A 167 -6.32 16.51 6.24
CA VAL A 167 -7.11 16.93 5.07
C VAL A 167 -6.35 17.97 4.23
N ASP A 168 -5.64 18.89 4.88
CA ASP A 168 -4.83 19.90 4.18
C ASP A 168 -3.68 19.24 3.38
N ILE A 169 -3.03 18.20 3.94
CA ILE A 169 -2.01 17.41 3.22
C ILE A 169 -2.64 16.64 2.05
N LEU A 170 -3.83 16.06 2.24
CA LEU A 170 -4.54 15.38 1.15
C LEU A 170 -4.80 16.34 -0.02
N ARG A 171 -5.20 17.58 0.25
CA ARG A 171 -5.40 18.62 -0.78
C ARG A 171 -4.08 18.93 -1.50
N GLU A 172 -3.00 19.16 -0.75
CA GLU A 172 -1.66 19.39 -1.32
C GLU A 172 -1.22 18.24 -2.26
N MET A 173 -1.58 16.99 -1.96
CA MET A 173 -1.24 15.83 -2.79
C MET A 173 -2.05 15.73 -4.09
N TYR A 174 -3.26 16.29 -4.12
CA TYR A 174 -4.06 16.41 -5.35
C TYR A 174 -3.58 17.57 -6.22
N ASP A 175 -3.20 18.69 -5.60
CA ASP A 175 -2.67 19.86 -6.31
C ASP A 175 -1.29 19.57 -6.93
N ASN A 176 -0.43 18.82 -6.22
CA ASN A 176 0.90 18.42 -6.69
C ASN A 176 0.91 17.22 -7.66
N ARG A 177 -0.26 16.80 -8.20
CA ARG A 177 -0.35 15.79 -9.26
C ARG A 177 -0.11 16.34 -10.67
N TYR A 178 0.40 17.57 -10.79
CA TYR A 178 1.12 18.11 -11.95
C TYR A 178 2.40 18.82 -11.53
#